data_AF-A0A1U9NCC9-F1
#
_entry.id   AF-A0A1U9NCC9-F1
#
_cell.length_a   1.000
_cell.length_b   1.000
_cell.length_c   1.000
_cell.angle_alpha   90.00
_cell.angle_beta   90.00
_cell.angle_gamma   90.00
#
_symmetry.space_group_name_H-M   'P 1'
#
loop_
_entity.id
_entity.type
_entity.pdbx_description
1 polymer ?
#
loop_
_entity_poly.entity_id
_entity_poly.type
_entity_poly.pdbx_seq_one_letter_code
_entity_poly.pdbx_strand_id
1 'polypeptide(L)'
;MFRKVLFSLFILLTVSASAGEQTGKVSQIVVRGSDNLHYFFLEGSSSNKPVCAKHTYWMIRDENSIAGKTQISLLLSAQAQQKTIRVVGSGSCTRWGDGEDVDAIFF
;
A
#
# COMPACT_ATOMS: atom_id res chain seq x y z
N MET A 1 24.46 36.96 -36.79
CA MET A 1 24.54 37.34 -35.36
C MET A 1 23.23 36.93 -34.69
N PHE A 2 23.31 36.29 -33.51
CA PHE A 2 22.23 35.90 -32.59
C PHE A 2 21.21 34.85 -33.11
N ARG A 3 21.49 33.55 -32.95
CA ARG A 3 21.48 32.72 -31.72
C ARG A 3 20.06 32.20 -31.41
N LYS A 4 19.86 30.98 -31.88
CA LYS A 4 18.75 30.04 -31.67
C LYS A 4 18.10 30.20 -30.29
N VAL A 5 16.83 30.60 -30.26
CA VAL A 5 15.98 30.46 -29.06
C VAL A 5 15.39 29.05 -29.12
N LEU A 6 16.01 28.13 -28.38
CA LEU A 6 15.48 26.78 -28.18
C LEU A 6 14.47 26.87 -27.01
N PHE A 7 13.18 26.83 -27.33
CA PHE A 7 12.09 26.76 -26.36
C PHE A 7 12.15 25.35 -25.71
N SER A 8 12.68 25.25 -24.50
CA SER A 8 12.70 23.99 -23.74
C SER A 8 11.36 23.82 -23.00
N LEU A 9 10.41 23.16 -23.65
CA LEU A 9 9.13 22.78 -23.07
C LEU A 9 9.33 21.59 -22.11
N PHE A 10 9.44 21.89 -20.81
CA PHE A 10 9.55 20.88 -19.75
C PHE A 10 8.15 20.29 -19.49
N ILE A 11 7.83 19.16 -20.13
CA ILE A 11 6.59 18.42 -19.90
C ILE A 11 6.70 17.75 -18.53
N LEU A 12 6.00 18.29 -17.53
CA LEU A 12 5.72 17.63 -16.26
C LEU A 12 4.80 16.42 -16.54
N LEU A 13 5.40 15.27 -16.82
CA LEU A 13 4.69 13.99 -16.80
C LEU A 13 4.24 13.73 -15.36
N THR A 14 2.97 14.03 -15.08
CA THR A 14 2.30 13.58 -13.86
C THR A 14 2.21 12.06 -13.93
N VAL A 15 3.16 11.36 -13.31
CA VAL A 15 3.02 9.94 -13.02
C VAL A 15 1.79 9.80 -12.12
N SER A 16 0.69 9.28 -12.68
CA SER A 16 -0.44 8.85 -11.87
C SER A 16 0.08 7.80 -10.89
N ALA A 17 0.15 8.14 -9.61
CA ALA A 17 0.41 7.19 -8.55
C ALA A 17 -0.79 6.23 -8.52
N SER A 18 -0.66 5.10 -9.20
CA SER A 18 -1.68 4.05 -9.17
C SER A 18 -1.66 3.44 -7.77
N ALA A 19 -2.78 3.55 -7.06
CA ALA A 19 -3.00 2.89 -5.80
C ALA A 19 -3.50 1.47 -6.05
N GLY A 20 -2.87 0.50 -5.38
CA GLY A 20 -3.30 -0.88 -5.46
C GLY A 20 -4.66 -1.07 -4.80
N GLU A 21 -5.41 -2.07 -5.27
CA GLU A 21 -6.63 -2.52 -4.60
C GLU A 21 -6.68 -4.05 -4.53
N GLN A 22 -7.27 -4.58 -3.47
CA GLN A 22 -7.53 -6.01 -3.35
C GLN A 22 -8.76 -6.27 -2.48
N THR A 23 -9.57 -7.26 -2.88
CA THR A 23 -10.69 -7.78 -2.09
C THR A 23 -10.44 -9.24 -1.81
N GLY A 24 -10.50 -9.65 -0.54
CA GLY A 24 -10.20 -11.02 -0.13
C GLY A 24 -10.26 -11.21 1.38
N LYS A 25 -10.06 -12.45 1.82
CA LYS A 25 -9.92 -12.77 3.25
C LYS A 25 -8.47 -12.59 3.70
N VAL A 26 -8.28 -12.25 4.97
CA VAL A 26 -6.95 -12.18 5.60
C VAL A 26 -6.39 -13.59 5.74
N SER A 27 -5.32 -13.88 4.99
CA SER A 27 -4.64 -15.17 5.04
C SER A 27 -3.55 -15.20 6.11
N GLN A 28 -2.86 -14.08 6.32
CA GLN A 28 -1.77 -13.97 7.28
C GLN A 28 -1.57 -12.52 7.72
N ILE A 29 -1.27 -12.33 9.01
CA ILE A 29 -0.80 -11.06 9.59
C ILE A 29 0.58 -11.34 10.19
N VAL A 30 1.57 -10.50 9.88
CA VAL A 30 2.94 -10.62 10.37
C VAL A 30 3.31 -9.39 11.18
N VAL A 31 3.80 -9.62 12.40
CA VAL A 31 4.39 -8.62 13.28
C VAL A 31 5.85 -8.99 13.48
N ARG A 32 6.76 -8.23 12.86
CA ARG A 32 8.19 -8.50 12.92
C ARG A 32 8.85 -7.76 14.07
N GLY A 33 9.34 -8.50 15.06
CA GLY A 33 9.92 -7.92 16.28
C GLY A 33 11.27 -7.21 16.09
N SER A 34 12.03 -7.53 15.03
CA SER A 34 13.38 -6.96 14.82
C SER A 34 13.36 -5.47 14.44
N ASP A 35 12.28 -4.99 13.81
CA ASP A 35 12.16 -3.64 13.26
C ASP A 35 10.72 -3.08 13.33
N ASN A 36 9.87 -3.75 14.12
CA ASN A 36 8.46 -3.44 14.31
C ASN A 36 7.69 -3.31 12.99
N LEU A 37 8.05 -4.07 11.95
CA LEU A 37 7.36 -4.05 10.68
C LEU A 37 6.07 -4.87 10.74
N HIS A 38 4.92 -4.25 10.46
CA HIS A 38 3.63 -4.96 10.43
C HIS A 38 3.07 -4.96 9.02
N TYR A 39 2.72 -6.15 8.53
CA TYR A 39 2.18 -6.33 7.19
C TYR A 39 1.26 -7.55 7.15
N PHE A 40 0.44 -7.65 6.10
CA PHE A 40 -0.51 -8.74 5.98
C PHE A 40 -0.71 -9.15 4.52
N PHE A 41 -1.31 -10.34 4.35
CA PHE A 41 -1.65 -10.90 3.06
C PHE A 41 -3.16 -11.11 2.97
N LEU A 42 -3.70 -10.89 1.77
CA LEU A 42 -5.06 -11.27 1.42
C LEU A 42 -5.04 -12.40 0.40
N GLU A 43 -6.05 -13.24 0.46
CA GLU A 43 -6.37 -14.17 -0.63
C GLU A 43 -6.74 -13.40 -1.91
N GLY A 44 -6.54 -14.05 -3.06
CA GLY A 44 -6.80 -13.45 -4.38
C GLY A 44 -5.66 -12.56 -4.89
N SER A 45 -5.92 -11.88 -6.01
CA SER A 45 -4.96 -11.00 -6.68
C SER A 45 -5.27 -9.53 -6.45
N SER A 46 -4.24 -8.73 -6.19
CA SER A 46 -4.33 -7.26 -6.20
C SER A 46 -4.27 -6.70 -7.62
N SER A 47 -4.98 -5.61 -7.89
CA SER A 47 -4.88 -4.81 -9.11
C SER A 47 -4.18 -3.47 -8.84
N ASN A 48 -3.75 -2.78 -9.90
CA ASN A 48 -3.31 -1.37 -9.87
C ASN A 48 -2.14 -1.05 -8.92
N LYS A 49 -1.32 -2.04 -8.56
CA LYS A 49 -0.18 -1.83 -7.66
C LYS A 49 0.83 -0.82 -8.23
N PRO A 50 1.37 0.08 -7.38
CA PRO A 50 2.43 0.99 -7.79
C PRO A 50 3.70 0.20 -8.10
N VAL A 51 4.56 0.77 -8.94
CA VAL A 51 5.80 0.12 -9.40
C VAL A 51 6.71 -0.28 -8.24
N CYS A 52 6.66 0.42 -7.11
CA CYS A 52 7.44 0.09 -5.93
C CYS A 52 6.99 -1.22 -5.27
N ALA A 53 5.71 -1.57 -5.31
CA ALA A 53 5.17 -2.74 -4.62
C ALA A 53 5.49 -4.03 -5.40
N LYS A 54 6.60 -4.69 -5.05
CA LYS A 54 7.06 -5.92 -5.72
C LYS A 54 6.41 -7.19 -5.19
N HIS A 55 5.76 -7.11 -4.03
CA HIS A 55 5.20 -8.26 -3.35
C HIS A 55 3.68 -8.17 -3.15
N THR A 56 3.08 -9.29 -2.74
CA THR A 56 1.64 -9.41 -2.54
C THR A 56 1.15 -8.85 -1.21
N TYR A 57 2.04 -8.64 -0.24
CA TYR A 57 1.69 -8.11 1.07
C TYR A 57 1.34 -6.61 1.05
N TRP A 58 0.62 -6.20 2.08
CA TRP A 58 0.18 -4.85 2.36
C TRP A 58 0.85 -4.35 3.64
N MET A 59 1.35 -3.12 3.62
CA MET A 59 2.10 -2.53 4.73
C MET A 59 1.21 -1.67 5.62
N ILE A 60 1.27 -1.89 6.93
CA ILE A 60 0.75 -0.89 7.88
C ILE A 60 1.78 0.22 7.96
N ARG A 61 1.45 1.38 7.37
CA ARG A 61 2.41 2.48 7.16
C ARG A 61 3.06 2.99 8.44
N ASP A 62 2.25 3.15 9.49
CA ASP A 62 2.70 3.62 10.81
C ASP A 62 1.97 2.80 11.88
N GLU A 63 2.68 1.80 12.38
CA GLU A 63 2.20 0.83 13.37
C GLU A 63 1.92 1.46 14.75
N ASN A 64 2.46 2.66 15.01
CA ASN A 64 2.30 3.35 16.28
C ASN A 64 1.12 4.33 16.28
N SER A 65 0.69 4.77 15.10
CA SER A 65 -0.48 5.64 14.93
C SER A 65 -1.79 4.99 15.41
N ILE A 66 -2.77 5.84 15.75
CA ILE A 66 -4.14 5.36 16.04
C ILE A 66 -4.69 4.59 14.85
N ALA A 67 -4.51 5.12 13.63
CA ALA A 67 -4.98 4.48 12.41
C ALA A 67 -4.35 3.09 12.20
N GLY A 68 -3.04 2.94 12.35
CA GLY A 68 -2.35 1.65 12.19
C GLY A 68 -2.80 0.60 13.21
N LYS A 69 -2.97 0.99 14.48
CA LYS A 69 -3.50 0.10 15.54
C LYS A 69 -4.94 -0.31 15.26
N THR A 70 -5.77 0.60 14.76
CA THR A 70 -7.15 0.31 14.36
C THR A 70 -7.19 -0.61 13.14
N GLN A 71 -6.34 -0.39 12.13
CA GLN A 71 -6.21 -1.26 10.97
C GLN A 71 -5.83 -2.70 11.38
N ILE A 72 -4.84 -2.87 12.25
CA ILE A 72 -4.48 -4.21 12.79
C ILE A 72 -5.66 -4.85 13.54
N SER A 73 -6.38 -4.07 14.36
CA SER A 73 -7.56 -4.58 15.08
C SER A 73 -8.68 -5.04 14.13
N LEU A 74 -8.92 -4.31 13.04
CA LEU A 74 -9.87 -4.70 11.99
C LEU A 74 -9.42 -5.98 11.27
N LEU A 75 -8.14 -6.09 10.93
CA LEU A 75 -7.58 -7.28 10.28
C LEU A 75 -7.70 -8.53 11.15
N LEU A 76 -7.35 -8.43 12.44
CA LEU A 76 -7.51 -9.52 13.40
C LEU A 76 -8.98 -9.95 13.52
N SER A 77 -9.89 -8.97 13.58
CA SER A 77 -11.33 -9.23 13.63
C SER A 77 -11.84 -9.90 12.34
N ALA A 78 -11.32 -9.51 11.17
CA ALA A 78 -11.70 -10.06 9.87
C ALA A 78 -11.24 -11.50 9.77
N GLN A 79 -10.00 -11.77 10.17
CA GLN A 79 -9.40 -13.11 10.16
C GLN A 79 -10.15 -14.06 11.09
N ALA A 80 -10.47 -13.61 12.32
CA ALA A 80 -11.24 -14.41 13.28
C ALA A 80 -12.65 -14.77 12.77
N GLN A 81 -13.27 -13.87 11.99
CA GLN A 81 -14.62 -14.06 11.43
C GLN A 81 -14.61 -14.68 10.02
N GLN A 82 -13.43 -14.94 9.44
CA GLN A 82 -13.30 -15.36 8.03
C GLN A 82 -14.02 -14.41 7.05
N LYS A 83 -14.01 -13.10 7.38
CA LYS A 83 -14.71 -12.05 6.63
C LYS A 83 -13.88 -11.59 5.42
N THR A 84 -14.55 -11.38 4.30
CA THR A 84 -13.96 -10.71 3.13
C THR A 84 -13.88 -9.21 3.39
N ILE A 85 -12.70 -8.63 3.20
CA ILE A 85 -12.46 -7.19 3.29
C ILE A 85 -11.99 -6.64 1.95
N ARG A 86 -12.09 -5.32 1.78
CA ARG A 86 -11.44 -4.61 0.67
C ARG A 86 -10.35 -3.69 1.21
N VAL A 87 -9.18 -3.72 0.58
CA VAL A 87 -8.02 -2.87 0.90
C VAL A 87 -7.73 -1.97 -0.28
N VAL A 88 -7.44 -0.71 0.04
CA VAL A 88 -6.98 0.30 -0.91
C VAL A 88 -5.61 0.80 -0.41
N GLY A 89 -4.64 0.78 -1.31
CA GLY A 89 -3.30 1.29 -1.09
C GLY A 89 -3.21 2.80 -1.25
N SER A 90 -2.09 3.36 -0.82
CA SER A 90 -1.79 4.78 -0.97
C SER A 90 -1.06 5.12 -2.28
N GLY A 91 -0.71 4.12 -3.09
CA GLY A 91 0.18 4.28 -4.25
C GLY A 91 1.65 4.52 -3.88
N SER A 92 2.01 4.41 -2.60
CA SER A 92 3.36 4.68 -2.08
C SER A 92 3.89 3.50 -1.26
N CYS A 93 5.21 3.33 -1.24
CA CYS A 93 5.91 2.30 -0.46
C CYS A 93 6.89 2.97 0.51
N THR A 94 6.38 3.73 1.48
CA THR A 94 7.20 4.56 2.37
C THR A 94 7.65 3.81 3.62
N ARG A 95 6.85 2.86 4.13
CA ARG A 95 7.23 2.08 5.31
C ARG A 95 8.27 1.02 5.00
N TRP A 96 8.17 0.38 3.83
CA TRP A 96 9.07 -0.67 3.36
C TRP A 96 9.09 -0.64 1.82
N GLY A 97 10.27 -0.47 1.23
CA GLY A 97 10.40 0.02 -0.15
C GLY A 97 9.79 -0.85 -1.26
N ASP A 98 9.45 -2.10 -0.96
CA ASP A 98 8.88 -3.10 -1.86
C ASP A 98 7.44 -3.53 -1.49
N GLY A 99 6.83 -2.90 -0.49
CA GLY A 99 5.45 -3.11 -0.06
C GLY A 99 4.62 -1.84 -0.09
N GLU A 100 3.41 -1.92 -0.66
CA GLU A 100 2.51 -0.77 -0.69
C GLU A 100 1.93 -0.48 0.70
N ASP A 101 1.99 0.79 1.10
CA ASP A 101 1.34 1.30 2.31
C ASP A 101 -0.18 1.30 2.14
N VAL A 102 -0.88 0.75 3.13
CA VAL A 102 -2.34 0.78 3.19
C VAL A 102 -2.84 2.20 3.48
N ASP A 103 -3.80 2.64 2.66
CA ASP A 103 -4.57 3.85 2.91
C ASP A 103 -5.84 3.53 3.70
N ALA A 104 -6.63 2.55 3.24
CA ALA A 104 -7.92 2.22 3.83
C ALA A 104 -8.23 0.72 3.83
N ILE A 105 -8.97 0.28 4.86
CA ILE A 105 -9.55 -1.06 4.99
C ILE A 105 -11.05 -0.92 5.16
N PHE A 106 -11.80 -1.55 4.26
CA PHE A 106 -13.26 -1.63 4.30
C PHE A 106 -13.65 -3.02 4.82
N PHE A 107 -14.24 -3.02 6.01
CA PHE A 107 -14.53 -4.20 6.81
C PHE A 107 -15.93 -4.75 6.59
#